data_AF-A0A517MW84-F1
#
_entry.id   AF-A0A517MW84-F1
#
_cell.length_a   1.000
_cell.length_b   1.000
_cell.length_c   1.000
_cell.angle_alpha   90.00
_cell.angle_beta   90.00
_cell.angle_gamma   90.00
#
_symmetry.space_group_name_H-M   'P 1'
#
loop_
_entity.id
_entity.type
_entity.pdbx_description
1 polymer ?
#
loop_
_entity_poly.entity_id
_entity_poly.type
_entity_poly.pdbx_seq_one_letter_code
_entity_poly.pdbx_strand_id
1 'polypeptide(L)'
;MGRPISKVAPGWWDYTTLDSEILKDAARLTADDLTGLSRDGFVVTLYDTLEEFFCAEALEYIQVWRQATPDNPVGICGPIGPTEQLPLVARMVNALDLKLHDAHFWGMDEWIEDGKPVATDHPLSFAKADMELCFNRIRPELLMPTENIHFPTDLEAYSKSYDEVRCALMQGGQGEVKHWAFNDPPKREGDYQDAPPTPEEYRQLGTRITDLHPMTVIQNARTSGGGYVPQVPIRAATVGPVETWKADCVSIWHPGHHDNPFGMRLSALMIAKQIPDSSVPMSLLADHPQVRFNFYRGGIGSVETEMH
;
A
#
# COMPACT_ATOMS: atom_id res chain seq x y z
N MET A 1 -10.83 17.66 -25.03
CA MET A 1 -9.38 17.98 -25.12
C MET A 1 -8.65 16.73 -24.64
N GLY A 2 -7.60 16.27 -25.29
CA GLY A 2 -6.89 15.03 -24.88
C GLY A 2 -6.26 15.18 -23.49
N ARG A 3 -6.04 14.07 -22.77
CA ARG A 3 -5.35 14.11 -21.47
C ARG A 3 -3.93 14.67 -21.63
N PRO A 4 -3.42 15.48 -20.68
CA PRO A 4 -2.04 15.92 -20.67
C PRO A 4 -1.05 14.74 -20.69
N ILE A 5 0.13 14.96 -21.28
CA ILE A 5 1.24 14.01 -21.19
C ILE A 5 1.86 14.09 -19.80
N SER A 6 2.28 12.95 -19.24
CA SER A 6 3.01 12.91 -17.98
C SER A 6 4.21 13.86 -18.01
N LYS A 7 4.36 14.66 -16.95
CA LYS A 7 5.50 15.54 -16.76
C LYS A 7 6.77 14.80 -16.34
N VAL A 8 6.66 13.59 -15.80
CA VAL A 8 7.77 12.85 -15.19
C VAL A 8 8.24 11.71 -16.06
N ALA A 9 7.31 10.99 -16.69
CA ALA A 9 7.59 9.83 -17.53
C ALA A 9 6.59 9.78 -18.71
N PRO A 10 6.88 10.41 -19.87
CA PRO A 10 5.94 10.53 -20.99
C PRO A 10 5.37 9.22 -21.55
N GLY A 11 6.07 8.09 -21.33
CA GLY A 11 5.64 6.74 -21.69
C GLY A 11 4.72 6.06 -20.67
N TRP A 12 4.31 6.79 -19.63
CA TRP A 12 3.47 6.31 -18.54
C TRP A 12 2.33 7.29 -18.27
N TRP A 13 1.25 6.76 -17.71
CA TRP A 13 0.26 7.56 -17.02
C TRP A 13 0.73 7.89 -15.61
N ASP A 14 0.28 9.02 -15.05
CA ASP A 14 0.44 9.36 -13.63
C ASP A 14 -0.49 10.54 -13.28
N TYR A 15 -0.48 10.96 -12.01
CA TYR A 15 -1.34 12.04 -11.53
C TYR A 15 -1.15 13.38 -12.27
N THR A 16 -0.02 13.63 -12.93
CA THR A 16 0.21 14.87 -13.70
C THR A 16 -0.60 14.93 -15.00
N THR A 17 -1.25 13.82 -15.37
CA THR A 17 -2.14 13.67 -16.53
C THR A 17 -3.62 13.90 -16.21
N LEU A 18 -3.95 14.24 -14.96
CA LEU A 18 -5.32 14.54 -14.53
C LEU A 18 -5.83 15.89 -15.05
N ASP A 19 -7.13 16.11 -14.92
CA ASP A 19 -7.72 17.43 -15.07
C ASP A 19 -7.07 18.41 -14.08
N SER A 20 -6.68 19.58 -14.59
CA SER A 20 -6.04 20.63 -13.81
C SER A 20 -6.89 21.14 -12.64
N GLU A 21 -8.22 21.06 -12.72
CA GLU A 21 -9.08 21.49 -11.61
C GLU A 21 -9.00 20.52 -10.43
N ILE A 22 -8.92 19.20 -10.66
CA ILE A 22 -8.70 18.20 -9.59
C ILE A 22 -7.38 18.49 -8.87
N LEU A 23 -6.33 18.78 -9.65
CA LEU A 23 -5.01 19.09 -9.09
C LEU A 23 -5.04 20.40 -8.27
N LYS A 24 -5.74 21.44 -8.75
CA LYS A 24 -5.88 22.70 -8.02
C LYS A 24 -6.68 22.54 -6.73
N ASP A 25 -7.75 21.76 -6.76
CA ASP A 25 -8.59 21.53 -5.59
C ASP A 25 -7.83 20.73 -4.52
N ALA A 26 -7.10 19.69 -4.92
CA ALA A 26 -6.22 18.95 -4.00
C ALA A 26 -5.16 19.84 -3.38
N ALA A 27 -4.52 20.72 -4.16
CA ALA A 27 -3.48 21.63 -3.67
C ALA A 27 -3.99 22.67 -2.66
N ARG A 28 -5.29 23.00 -2.67
CA ARG A 28 -5.89 23.98 -1.74
C ARG A 28 -6.25 23.38 -0.38
N LEU A 29 -6.33 22.05 -0.27
CA LEU A 29 -6.70 21.40 0.99
C LEU A 29 -5.67 21.66 2.08
N THR A 30 -6.13 21.99 3.27
CA THR A 30 -5.33 22.03 4.50
C THR A 30 -5.35 20.68 5.20
N ALA A 31 -4.52 20.51 6.23
CA ALA A 31 -4.55 19.31 7.06
C ALA A 31 -5.91 19.11 7.74
N ASP A 32 -6.57 20.18 8.17
CA ASP A 32 -7.85 20.10 8.85
C ASP A 32 -8.99 19.74 7.88
N ASP A 33 -8.91 20.18 6.62
CA ASP A 33 -9.88 19.82 5.59
C ASP A 33 -9.93 18.31 5.33
N LEU A 34 -8.83 17.59 5.54
CA LEU A 34 -8.76 16.14 5.29
C LEU A 34 -9.77 15.36 6.14
N THR A 35 -10.01 15.76 7.39
CA THR A 35 -11.00 15.06 8.23
C THR A 35 -12.41 15.18 7.68
N GLY A 36 -12.73 16.34 7.09
CA GLY A 36 -14.01 16.63 6.44
C GLY A 36 -14.24 15.88 5.13
N LEU A 37 -13.23 15.15 4.64
CA LEU A 37 -13.36 14.26 3.48
C LEU A 37 -13.97 12.89 3.83
N SER A 38 -14.13 12.59 5.11
CA SER A 38 -14.78 11.35 5.55
C SER A 38 -16.22 11.27 5.04
N ARG A 39 -16.63 10.07 4.63
CA ARG A 39 -17.98 9.73 4.18
C ARG A 39 -18.30 8.28 4.56
N ASP A 40 -19.54 7.85 4.30
CA ASP A 40 -19.85 6.43 4.42
C ASP A 40 -18.92 5.59 3.52
N GLY A 41 -18.35 4.53 4.09
CA GLY A 41 -17.32 3.70 3.47
C GLY A 41 -15.90 4.29 3.38
N PHE A 42 -15.66 5.56 3.75
CA PHE A 42 -14.30 6.16 3.76
C PHE A 42 -14.07 7.04 4.99
N VAL A 43 -13.12 6.65 5.84
CA VAL A 43 -12.81 7.38 7.08
C VAL A 43 -11.41 7.98 7.01
N VAL A 44 -11.27 9.25 7.39
CA VAL A 44 -9.98 9.91 7.58
C VAL A 44 -9.74 10.14 9.06
N THR A 45 -8.59 9.69 9.57
CA THR A 45 -8.17 9.87 10.97
C THR A 45 -6.81 10.56 11.02
N LEU A 46 -6.70 11.52 11.95
CA LEU A 46 -5.45 12.24 12.20
C LEU A 46 -4.90 11.85 13.57
N TYR A 47 -3.59 11.59 13.62
CA TYR A 47 -2.83 11.31 14.82
C TYR A 47 -1.85 12.44 15.07
N ASP A 48 -1.79 12.94 16.30
CA ASP A 48 -0.96 14.10 16.64
C ASP A 48 0.49 13.71 16.93
N THR A 49 0.76 12.44 17.25
CA THR A 49 2.10 11.91 17.53
C THR A 49 2.40 10.67 16.69
N LEU A 50 3.68 10.43 16.41
CA LEU A 50 4.11 9.22 15.71
C LEU A 50 3.91 7.96 16.58
N GLU A 51 4.03 8.10 17.89
CA GLU A 51 3.82 7.02 18.85
C GLU A 51 2.39 6.51 18.81
N GLU A 52 1.40 7.42 18.85
CA GLU A 52 -0.02 7.04 18.71
C GLU A 52 -0.31 6.47 17.32
N PHE A 53 0.25 7.07 16.27
CA PHE A 53 0.10 6.63 14.90
C PHE A 53 0.56 5.18 14.70
N PHE A 54 1.83 4.87 14.99
CA PHE A 54 2.37 3.53 14.78
C PHE A 54 1.81 2.50 15.78
N CYS A 55 1.43 2.93 16.99
CA CYS A 55 0.71 2.07 17.92
C CYS A 55 -0.67 1.68 17.39
N ALA A 56 -1.42 2.64 16.84
CA ALA A 56 -2.72 2.38 16.23
C ALA A 56 -2.60 1.49 14.98
N GLU A 57 -1.57 1.71 14.16
CA GLU A 57 -1.26 0.88 13.00
C GLU A 57 -0.97 -0.58 13.40
N ALA A 58 -0.14 -0.78 14.41
CA ALA A 58 0.15 -2.10 14.95
C ALA A 58 -1.08 -2.77 15.61
N LEU A 59 -1.97 -1.98 16.22
CA LEU A 59 -3.19 -2.50 16.83
C LEU A 59 -4.14 -3.12 15.80
N GLU A 60 -4.12 -2.68 14.53
CA GLU A 60 -4.94 -3.31 13.48
C GLU A 60 -4.55 -4.78 13.27
N TYR A 61 -3.26 -5.13 13.27
CA TYR A 61 -2.81 -6.53 13.22
C TYR A 61 -3.37 -7.35 14.38
N ILE A 62 -3.27 -6.81 15.61
CA ILE A 62 -3.74 -7.48 16.82
C ILE A 62 -5.26 -7.68 16.80
N GLN A 63 -6.01 -6.68 16.33
CA GLN A 63 -7.46 -6.77 16.19
C GLN A 63 -7.89 -7.81 15.15
N VAL A 64 -7.15 -7.92 14.04
CA VAL A 64 -7.41 -8.93 13.01
C VAL A 64 -7.12 -10.33 13.56
N TRP A 65 -5.91 -10.57 14.07
CA TRP A 65 -5.52 -11.91 14.49
C TRP A 65 -6.27 -12.42 15.72
N ARG A 66 -6.82 -11.54 16.56
CA ARG A 66 -7.73 -11.94 17.64
C ARG A 66 -9.06 -12.55 17.18
N GLN A 67 -9.42 -12.37 15.90
CA GLN A 67 -10.63 -12.96 15.33
C GLN A 67 -10.40 -14.41 14.85
N ALA A 68 -9.15 -14.82 14.68
CA ALA A 68 -8.80 -16.12 14.14
C ALA A 68 -9.14 -17.26 15.13
N THR A 69 -9.75 -18.31 14.60
CA THR A 69 -10.05 -19.56 15.31
C THR A 69 -9.80 -20.75 14.38
N PRO A 70 -9.65 -21.98 14.88
CA PRO A 70 -9.42 -23.14 14.01
C PRO A 70 -10.49 -23.34 12.92
N ASP A 71 -11.75 -23.01 13.23
CA ASP A 71 -12.87 -23.14 12.29
C ASP A 71 -13.06 -21.88 11.40
N ASN A 72 -12.44 -20.75 11.77
CA ASN A 72 -12.50 -19.50 11.04
C ASN A 72 -11.12 -18.82 11.07
N PRO A 73 -10.16 -19.29 10.25
CA PRO A 73 -8.88 -18.63 10.12
C PRO A 73 -9.08 -17.23 9.52
N VAL A 74 -8.26 -16.28 9.97
CA VAL A 74 -8.32 -14.88 9.54
C VAL A 74 -6.91 -14.36 9.36
N GLY A 75 -6.68 -13.56 8.33
CA GLY A 75 -5.40 -12.89 8.15
C GLY A 75 -5.49 -11.43 7.77
N ILE A 76 -4.29 -10.85 7.66
CA ILE A 76 -4.03 -9.48 7.26
C ILE A 76 -3.02 -9.49 6.13
N CYS A 77 -3.25 -8.69 5.09
CA CYS A 77 -2.25 -8.36 4.09
C CYS A 77 -1.53 -7.08 4.54
N GLY A 78 -0.19 -7.11 4.62
CA GLY A 78 0.60 -6.04 5.23
C GLY A 78 1.73 -5.50 4.35
N PRO A 79 2.20 -4.27 4.60
CA PRO A 79 3.20 -3.61 3.78
C PRO A 79 4.62 -3.73 4.37
N ILE A 80 5.63 -3.39 3.56
CA ILE A 80 6.98 -3.03 4.02
C ILE A 80 7.21 -1.50 4.02
N GLY A 81 6.32 -0.69 3.46
CA GLY A 81 6.41 0.77 3.57
C GLY A 81 5.07 1.35 3.99
N PRO A 82 4.88 1.77 5.26
CA PRO A 82 5.85 1.87 6.38
C PRO A 82 6.24 0.53 7.06
N THR A 83 7.30 0.53 7.89
CA THR A 83 7.79 -0.64 8.66
C THR A 83 7.79 -0.48 10.18
N GLU A 84 7.66 0.75 10.68
CA GLU A 84 7.89 1.13 12.07
C GLU A 84 6.89 0.48 13.04
N GLN A 85 5.72 0.10 12.55
CA GLN A 85 4.71 -0.66 13.27
C GLN A 85 5.10 -2.13 13.50
N LEU A 86 5.88 -2.75 12.61
CA LEU A 86 6.14 -4.20 12.62
C LEU A 86 6.80 -4.70 13.93
N PRO A 87 7.80 -4.02 14.49
CA PRO A 87 8.33 -4.36 15.81
C PRO A 87 7.33 -4.19 16.95
N LEU A 88 6.40 -3.23 16.83
CA LEU A 88 5.35 -3.01 17.83
C LEU A 88 4.33 -4.15 17.80
N VAL A 89 3.97 -4.64 16.61
CA VAL A 89 3.12 -5.84 16.44
C VAL A 89 3.72 -7.02 17.18
N ALA A 90 4.99 -7.36 16.92
CA ALA A 90 5.65 -8.48 17.59
C ALA A 90 5.71 -8.31 19.12
N ARG A 91 5.97 -7.09 19.59
CA ARG A 91 5.97 -6.76 21.02
C ARG A 91 4.59 -6.96 21.65
N MET A 92 3.53 -6.53 20.97
CA MET A 92 2.15 -6.69 21.44
C MET A 92 1.73 -8.16 21.48
N VAL A 93 2.03 -8.94 20.44
CA VAL A 93 1.77 -10.39 20.41
C VAL A 93 2.40 -11.07 21.63
N ASN A 94 3.68 -10.82 21.87
CA ASN A 94 4.41 -11.39 22.99
C ASN A 94 3.88 -10.94 24.35
N ALA A 95 3.53 -9.66 24.50
CA ALA A 95 3.04 -9.10 25.76
C ALA A 95 1.62 -9.56 26.12
N LEU A 96 0.81 -9.91 25.11
CA LEU A 96 -0.57 -10.35 25.28
C LEU A 96 -0.72 -11.87 25.30
N ASP A 97 0.38 -12.62 25.16
CA ASP A 97 0.37 -14.08 24.97
C ASP A 97 -0.58 -14.51 23.83
N LEU A 98 -0.63 -13.70 22.76
CA LEU A 98 -1.55 -13.91 21.66
C LEU A 98 -1.05 -15.06 20.77
N LYS A 99 -1.82 -16.16 20.74
CA LYS A 99 -1.53 -17.32 19.89
C LYS A 99 -2.01 -17.07 18.47
N LEU A 100 -1.10 -17.16 17.50
CA LEU A 100 -1.36 -16.89 16.08
C LEU A 100 -1.52 -18.16 15.23
N HIS A 101 -1.69 -19.34 15.85
CA HIS A 101 -1.68 -20.62 15.14
C HIS A 101 -2.72 -20.74 14.01
N ASP A 102 -3.85 -20.02 14.13
CA ASP A 102 -4.94 -19.99 13.14
C ASP A 102 -4.96 -18.68 12.34
N ALA A 103 -3.99 -17.80 12.57
CA ALA A 103 -3.87 -16.52 11.89
C ALA A 103 -3.05 -16.65 10.60
N HIS A 104 -3.33 -15.77 9.65
CA HIS A 104 -2.63 -15.68 8.37
C HIS A 104 -2.01 -14.31 8.15
N PHE A 105 -0.94 -14.27 7.36
CA PHE A 105 -0.30 -13.06 6.89
C PHE A 105 0.00 -13.16 5.40
N TRP A 106 -0.24 -12.06 4.68
CA TRP A 106 0.21 -11.90 3.31
C TRP A 106 1.12 -10.69 3.18
N GLY A 107 2.35 -10.87 2.72
CA GLY A 107 3.18 -9.76 2.25
C GLY A 107 2.66 -9.28 0.90
N MET A 108 2.62 -7.96 0.68
CA MET A 108 2.05 -7.38 -0.54
C MET A 108 2.87 -7.67 -1.80
N ASP A 109 4.20 -7.66 -1.70
CA ASP A 109 5.08 -7.51 -2.85
C ASP A 109 6.40 -8.28 -2.65
N GLU A 110 7.11 -8.55 -3.76
CA GLU A 110 8.52 -8.96 -3.73
C GLU A 110 9.24 -8.54 -5.02
N TRP A 111 10.54 -8.24 -4.94
CA TRP A 111 11.32 -7.81 -6.11
C TRP A 111 11.50 -8.92 -7.15
N ILE A 112 11.62 -8.54 -8.42
CA ILE A 112 11.92 -9.47 -9.52
C ILE A 112 13.30 -9.20 -10.10
N GLU A 113 14.17 -10.21 -10.02
CA GLU A 113 15.46 -10.28 -10.71
C GLU A 113 15.49 -11.51 -11.60
N ASP A 114 16.06 -11.38 -12.81
CA ASP A 114 16.13 -12.48 -13.80
C ASP A 114 14.78 -13.17 -14.09
N GLY A 115 13.67 -12.42 -13.94
CA GLY A 115 12.31 -12.90 -14.19
C GLY A 115 11.70 -13.74 -13.07
N LYS A 116 12.32 -13.78 -11.88
CA LYS A 116 11.83 -14.50 -10.71
C LYS A 116 11.85 -13.63 -9.45
N PRO A 117 10.99 -13.90 -8.46
CA PRO A 117 11.08 -13.31 -7.13
C PRO A 117 12.47 -13.51 -6.52
N VAL A 118 13.01 -12.45 -5.92
CA VAL A 118 14.30 -12.54 -5.21
C VAL A 118 14.19 -13.49 -4.02
N ALA A 119 15.31 -14.08 -3.63
CA ALA A 119 15.37 -14.94 -2.45
C ALA A 119 15.27 -14.11 -1.15
N THR A 120 14.82 -14.75 -0.06
CA THR A 120 14.65 -14.11 1.25
C THR A 120 15.96 -13.65 1.91
N ASP A 121 17.12 -14.05 1.39
CA ASP A 121 18.41 -13.54 1.86
C ASP A 121 18.86 -12.26 1.13
N HIS A 122 18.18 -11.91 0.03
CA HIS A 122 18.44 -10.71 -0.75
C HIS A 122 18.34 -9.45 0.14
N PRO A 123 19.27 -8.49 0.05
CA PRO A 123 19.31 -7.33 0.94
C PRO A 123 18.04 -6.45 0.92
N LEU A 124 17.34 -6.42 -0.22
CA LEU A 124 16.10 -5.65 -0.40
C LEU A 124 14.82 -6.50 -0.27
N SER A 125 14.93 -7.81 -0.01
CA SER A 125 13.75 -8.68 0.05
C SER A 125 12.74 -8.16 1.08
N PHE A 126 11.49 -8.08 0.65
CA PHE A 126 10.39 -7.68 1.52
C PHE A 126 10.01 -8.79 2.50
N ALA A 127 10.04 -10.04 2.04
CA ALA A 127 9.89 -11.19 2.92
C ALA A 127 10.93 -11.18 4.04
N LYS A 128 12.19 -10.84 3.73
CA LYS A 128 13.24 -10.69 4.75
C LYS A 128 12.88 -9.63 5.79
N ALA A 129 12.43 -8.45 5.35
CA ALA A 129 12.08 -7.36 6.23
C ALA A 129 10.92 -7.73 7.16
N ASP A 130 9.86 -8.35 6.65
CA ASP A 130 8.74 -8.84 7.47
C ASP A 130 9.21 -9.83 8.55
N MET A 131 10.06 -10.78 8.16
CA MET A 131 10.59 -11.77 9.09
C MET A 131 11.49 -11.14 10.16
N GLU A 132 12.43 -10.27 9.78
CA GLU A 132 13.39 -9.65 10.71
C GLU A 132 12.77 -8.60 11.64
N LEU A 133 11.77 -7.86 11.15
CA LEU A 133 11.14 -6.76 11.89
C LEU A 133 9.95 -7.23 12.72
N CYS A 134 9.24 -8.29 12.30
CA CYS A 134 8.06 -8.81 12.99
C CYS A 134 8.22 -10.28 13.42
N PHE A 135 8.15 -11.24 12.49
CA PHE A 135 7.84 -12.63 12.81
C PHE A 135 8.93 -13.34 13.61
N ASN A 136 10.21 -13.11 13.31
CA ASN A 136 11.34 -13.67 14.06
C ASN A 136 11.46 -13.09 15.48
N ARG A 137 10.73 -12.01 15.80
CA ARG A 137 10.71 -11.40 17.14
C ARG A 137 9.55 -11.94 17.99
N ILE A 138 8.60 -12.66 17.40
CA ILE A 138 7.51 -13.31 18.13
C ILE A 138 8.05 -14.60 18.75
N ARG A 139 7.62 -14.91 19.98
CA ARG A 139 8.05 -16.15 20.65
C ARG A 139 7.54 -17.38 19.86
N PRO A 140 8.36 -18.41 19.64
CA PRO A 140 8.01 -19.53 18.76
C PRO A 140 6.69 -20.23 19.11
N GLU A 141 6.33 -20.31 20.39
CA GLU A 141 5.07 -20.93 20.86
C GLU A 141 3.81 -20.09 20.62
N LEU A 142 3.95 -18.86 20.13
CA LEU A 142 2.86 -17.97 19.75
C LEU A 142 2.75 -17.77 18.24
N LEU A 143 3.84 -18.01 17.49
CA LEU A 143 3.95 -17.69 16.07
C LEU A 143 3.02 -18.58 15.23
N MET A 144 2.49 -18.01 14.15
CA MET A 144 1.73 -18.76 13.14
C MET A 144 2.63 -19.77 12.42
N PRO A 145 2.09 -20.90 11.92
CA PRO A 145 2.84 -21.82 11.09
C PRO A 145 3.39 -21.12 9.84
N THR A 146 4.55 -21.58 9.33
CA THR A 146 5.19 -20.98 8.16
C THR A 146 4.29 -21.01 6.94
N GLU A 147 3.48 -22.06 6.78
CA GLU A 147 2.48 -22.20 5.72
C GLU A 147 1.37 -21.13 5.77
N ASN A 148 1.24 -20.39 6.88
CA ASN A 148 0.30 -19.28 7.03
C ASN A 148 0.93 -17.90 6.74
N ILE A 149 2.23 -17.86 6.41
CA ILE A 149 2.96 -16.65 6.02
C ILE A 149 3.19 -16.69 4.51
N HIS A 150 2.44 -15.88 3.77
CA HIS A 150 2.35 -15.92 2.32
C HIS A 150 3.10 -14.73 1.70
N PHE A 151 3.97 -15.00 0.74
CA PHE A 151 4.62 -13.98 -0.10
C PHE A 151 4.34 -14.28 -1.57
N PRO A 152 4.33 -13.26 -2.47
CA PRO A 152 4.04 -13.46 -3.88
C PRO A 152 5.25 -14.05 -4.64
N THR A 153 5.76 -15.19 -4.15
CA THR A 153 6.85 -15.95 -4.76
C THR A 153 6.34 -17.05 -5.69
N ASP A 154 5.19 -17.65 -5.34
CA ASP A 154 4.33 -18.43 -6.21
C ASP A 154 3.00 -17.67 -6.36
N LEU A 155 2.81 -17.02 -7.51
CA LEU A 155 1.70 -16.08 -7.72
C LEU A 155 0.33 -16.77 -7.75
N GLU A 156 0.26 -17.99 -8.28
CA GLU A 156 -1.00 -18.75 -8.37
C GLU A 156 -1.41 -19.24 -6.99
N ALA A 157 -0.48 -19.86 -6.25
CA ALA A 157 -0.73 -20.28 -4.88
C ALA A 157 -1.07 -19.09 -3.97
N TYR A 158 -0.35 -17.98 -4.11
CA TYR A 158 -0.60 -16.75 -3.36
C TYR A 158 -2.01 -16.21 -3.64
N SER A 159 -2.41 -16.04 -4.91
CA SER A 159 -3.75 -15.54 -5.26
C SER A 159 -4.86 -16.47 -4.76
N LYS A 160 -4.70 -17.79 -4.93
CA LYS A 160 -5.66 -18.80 -4.48
C LYS A 160 -5.87 -18.77 -2.96
N SER A 161 -4.84 -18.47 -2.17
CA SER A 161 -4.96 -18.45 -0.72
C SER A 161 -5.97 -17.42 -0.19
N TYR A 162 -6.23 -16.33 -0.94
CA TYR A 162 -7.28 -15.35 -0.59
C TYR A 162 -8.71 -15.88 -0.79
N ASP A 163 -8.90 -16.98 -1.52
CA ASP A 163 -10.20 -17.67 -1.64
C ASP A 163 -10.40 -18.71 -0.54
N GLU A 164 -9.31 -19.14 0.11
CA GLU A 164 -9.31 -20.17 1.14
C GLU A 164 -9.43 -19.57 2.55
N VAL A 165 -8.84 -18.39 2.76
CA VAL A 165 -8.84 -17.71 4.07
C VAL A 165 -9.25 -16.25 3.93
N ARG A 166 -10.11 -15.81 4.85
CA ARG A 166 -10.59 -14.43 4.90
C ARG A 166 -9.44 -13.46 5.22
N CYS A 167 -9.22 -12.50 4.33
CA CYS A 167 -8.40 -11.32 4.60
C CYS A 167 -9.29 -10.24 5.24
N ALA A 168 -9.16 -10.03 6.55
CA ALA A 168 -9.99 -9.03 7.24
C ALA A 168 -9.52 -7.59 6.97
N LEU A 169 -8.25 -7.43 6.61
CA LEU A 169 -7.63 -6.12 6.42
C LEU A 169 -6.47 -6.20 5.43
N MET A 170 -6.43 -5.25 4.52
CA MET A 170 -5.23 -4.92 3.76
C MET A 170 -4.69 -3.59 4.29
N GLN A 171 -3.56 -3.65 5.00
CA GLN A 171 -2.88 -2.47 5.52
C GLN A 171 -1.76 -2.06 4.55
N GLY A 172 -1.67 -0.78 4.20
CA GLY A 172 -0.68 -0.29 3.24
C GLY A 172 -0.22 1.13 3.51
N GLY A 173 0.81 1.56 2.78
CA GLY A 173 1.16 2.97 2.59
C GLY A 173 0.75 3.47 1.21
N GLN A 174 1.02 4.75 0.95
CA GLN A 174 0.90 5.35 -0.37
C GLN A 174 2.28 5.69 -0.94
N GLY A 175 2.52 5.33 -2.19
CA GLY A 175 3.72 5.76 -2.92
C GLY A 175 3.62 7.14 -3.57
N GLU A 176 4.77 7.64 -4.00
CA GLU A 176 5.01 8.91 -4.66
C GLU A 176 4.18 9.05 -5.95
N VAL A 177 3.93 7.95 -6.67
CA VAL A 177 3.06 7.91 -7.86
C VAL A 177 1.59 7.55 -7.53
N LYS A 178 1.22 7.60 -6.24
CA LYS A 178 -0.13 7.38 -5.71
C LYS A 178 -0.66 5.96 -5.98
N HIS A 179 0.19 4.97 -5.79
CA HIS A 179 -0.17 3.55 -5.74
C HIS A 179 -0.34 3.05 -4.30
N TRP A 180 -0.95 1.87 -4.15
CA TRP A 180 -0.75 0.95 -3.03
C TRP A 180 0.01 -0.28 -3.56
N ALA A 181 0.81 -0.93 -2.72
CA ALA A 181 1.71 -2.01 -3.16
C ALA A 181 2.53 -1.55 -4.40
N PHE A 182 2.73 -2.39 -5.41
CA PHE A 182 3.21 -1.97 -6.74
C PHE A 182 2.10 -1.91 -7.80
N ASN A 183 0.87 -1.56 -7.40
CA ASN A 183 -0.18 -1.22 -8.35
C ASN A 183 0.06 0.19 -8.92
N ASP A 184 1.11 0.31 -9.73
CA ASP A 184 1.52 1.55 -10.38
C ASP A 184 0.55 1.97 -11.48
N PRO A 185 0.51 3.27 -11.83
CA PRO A 185 -0.15 3.70 -13.04
C PRO A 185 0.36 2.93 -14.27
N PRO A 186 -0.50 2.65 -15.25
CA PRO A 186 -0.13 1.83 -16.40
C PRO A 186 0.77 2.59 -17.38
N LYS A 187 1.50 1.82 -18.18
CA LYS A 187 2.22 2.35 -19.34
C LYS A 187 1.25 2.93 -20.37
N ARG A 188 1.71 3.95 -21.07
CA ARG A 188 0.98 4.61 -22.14
C ARG A 188 1.30 3.94 -23.48
N GLU A 189 0.79 2.73 -23.66
CA GLU A 189 1.06 1.86 -24.82
C GLU A 189 -0.19 1.09 -25.26
N GLY A 190 -0.17 0.61 -26.50
CA GLY A 190 -1.28 -0.18 -27.07
C GLY A 190 -2.63 0.55 -26.96
N ASP A 191 -3.64 -0.16 -26.46
CA ASP A 191 -5.00 0.36 -26.28
C ASP A 191 -5.07 1.49 -25.24
N TYR A 192 -4.04 1.62 -24.39
CA TYR A 192 -3.95 2.66 -23.35
C TYR A 192 -3.09 3.86 -23.76
N GLN A 193 -2.84 4.05 -25.06
CA GLN A 193 -2.03 5.16 -25.55
C GLN A 193 -2.69 6.52 -25.36
N ASP A 194 -4.02 6.63 -25.50
CA ASP A 194 -4.72 7.93 -25.45
C ASP A 194 -5.60 8.13 -24.21
N ALA A 195 -5.91 7.05 -23.52
CA ALA A 195 -6.57 7.05 -22.21
C ALA A 195 -6.00 5.89 -21.37
N PRO A 196 -5.90 6.02 -20.05
CA PRO A 196 -5.54 4.89 -19.21
C PRO A 196 -6.72 3.88 -19.16
N PRO A 197 -6.50 2.61 -18.77
CA PRO A 197 -7.56 1.64 -18.55
C PRO A 197 -8.62 2.20 -17.62
N THR A 198 -9.86 1.83 -17.85
CA THR A 198 -10.95 2.22 -16.95
C THR A 198 -10.70 1.66 -15.54
N PRO A 199 -11.29 2.28 -14.49
CA PRO A 199 -11.24 1.73 -13.13
C PRO A 199 -11.68 0.27 -13.04
N GLU A 200 -12.69 -0.12 -13.82
CA GLU A 200 -13.18 -1.50 -13.85
C GLU A 200 -12.15 -2.46 -14.43
N GLU A 201 -11.54 -2.11 -15.57
CA GLU A 201 -10.49 -2.91 -16.21
C GLU A 201 -9.25 -3.05 -15.32
N TYR A 202 -8.78 -1.95 -14.72
CA TYR A 202 -7.62 -2.00 -13.82
C TYR A 202 -7.91 -2.89 -12.61
N ARG A 203 -9.15 -2.87 -12.08
CA ARG A 203 -9.54 -3.71 -10.94
C ARG A 203 -9.62 -5.21 -11.24
N GLN A 204 -9.50 -5.63 -12.52
CA GLN A 204 -9.38 -7.04 -12.89
C GLN A 204 -7.95 -7.57 -12.83
N LEU A 205 -6.96 -6.71 -12.53
CA LEU A 205 -5.58 -7.15 -12.35
C LEU A 205 -5.48 -7.97 -11.05
N GLY A 206 -5.08 -9.23 -11.17
CA GLY A 206 -4.72 -10.08 -10.03
C GLY A 206 -3.25 -9.93 -9.64
N THR A 207 -2.82 -10.77 -8.69
CA THR A 207 -1.41 -10.91 -8.32
C THR A 207 -0.57 -11.21 -9.56
N ARG A 208 0.46 -10.40 -9.81
CA ARG A 208 1.22 -10.43 -11.06
C ARG A 208 2.64 -9.90 -10.90
N ILE A 209 3.48 -10.17 -11.89
CA ILE A 209 4.71 -9.41 -12.12
C ILE A 209 4.37 -8.17 -12.94
N THR A 210 4.86 -7.02 -12.51
CA THR A 210 4.63 -5.74 -13.18
C THR A 210 5.94 -4.96 -13.33
N ASP A 211 5.98 -4.13 -14.38
CA ASP A 211 6.99 -3.08 -14.50
C ASP A 211 6.67 -1.93 -13.55
N LEU A 212 7.71 -1.26 -13.05
CA LEU A 212 7.60 -0.16 -12.10
C LEU A 212 7.74 1.19 -12.79
N HIS A 213 6.93 2.14 -12.34
CA HIS A 213 7.01 3.53 -12.75
C HIS A 213 8.36 4.14 -12.31
N PRO A 214 8.99 5.02 -13.10
CA PRO A 214 10.27 5.63 -12.72
C PRO A 214 10.26 6.35 -11.35
N MET A 215 9.13 6.95 -10.98
CA MET A 215 8.96 7.56 -9.63
C MET A 215 9.01 6.52 -8.52
N THR A 216 8.45 5.32 -8.73
CA THR A 216 8.51 4.20 -7.79
C THR A 216 9.94 3.73 -7.59
N VAL A 217 10.72 3.63 -8.67
CA VAL A 217 12.14 3.24 -8.60
C VAL A 217 12.94 4.29 -7.81
N ILE A 218 12.74 5.58 -8.08
CA ILE A 218 13.42 6.68 -7.36
C ILE A 218 13.02 6.69 -5.88
N GLN A 219 11.74 6.50 -5.57
CA GLN A 219 11.26 6.43 -4.19
C GLN A 219 11.95 5.29 -3.44
N ASN A 220 11.94 4.07 -4.01
CA ASN A 220 12.55 2.91 -3.37
C ASN A 220 14.06 3.05 -3.21
N ALA A 221 14.74 3.71 -4.16
CA ALA A 221 16.14 4.08 -3.99
C ALA A 221 16.31 4.97 -2.75
N ARG A 222 15.48 6.00 -2.58
CA ARG A 222 15.55 6.91 -1.42
C ARG A 222 15.22 6.23 -0.09
N THR A 223 14.18 5.40 -0.05
CA THR A 223 13.65 4.83 1.21
C THR A 223 14.37 3.58 1.65
N SER A 224 14.75 2.71 0.71
CA SER A 224 15.25 1.36 1.00
C SER A 224 16.62 1.10 0.37
N GLY A 225 16.95 1.82 -0.69
CA GLY A 225 18.21 1.68 -1.45
C GLY A 225 19.30 2.70 -1.10
N GLY A 226 19.18 3.47 -0.01
CA GLY A 226 20.21 4.46 0.39
C GLY A 226 20.54 5.53 -0.66
N GLY A 227 19.64 5.78 -1.60
CA GLY A 227 19.79 6.68 -2.74
C GLY A 227 20.45 6.06 -3.99
N TYR A 228 20.91 4.80 -3.93
CA TYR A 228 21.62 4.16 -5.04
C TYR A 228 20.65 3.53 -6.05
N VAL A 229 20.15 4.34 -6.98
CA VAL A 229 19.16 3.93 -8.01
C VAL A 229 19.55 2.66 -8.79
N PRO A 230 20.79 2.46 -9.25
CA PRO A 230 21.15 1.31 -10.08
C PRO A 230 20.93 -0.08 -9.44
N GLN A 231 20.77 -0.17 -8.12
CA GLN A 231 20.52 -1.45 -7.44
C GLN A 231 19.03 -1.78 -7.28
N VAL A 232 18.12 -0.83 -7.54
CA VAL A 232 16.69 -1.04 -7.34
C VAL A 232 16.13 -1.76 -8.56
N PRO A 233 15.53 -2.95 -8.40
CA PRO A 233 14.90 -3.66 -9.50
C PRO A 233 13.76 -2.84 -10.14
N ILE A 234 13.59 -2.97 -11.45
CA ILE A 234 12.56 -2.24 -12.22
C ILE A 234 11.26 -3.02 -12.40
N ARG A 235 11.19 -4.21 -11.80
CA ARG A 235 10.02 -5.09 -11.80
C ARG A 235 9.82 -5.68 -10.41
N ALA A 236 8.56 -5.96 -10.09
CA ALA A 236 8.18 -6.60 -8.84
C ALA A 236 6.98 -7.54 -9.07
N ALA A 237 6.87 -8.57 -8.23
CA ALA A 237 5.62 -9.26 -7.98
C ALA A 237 4.79 -8.44 -6.99
N THR A 238 3.49 -8.36 -7.21
CA THR A 238 2.59 -7.53 -6.40
C THR A 238 1.22 -8.14 -6.28
N VAL A 239 0.59 -7.96 -5.12
CA VAL A 239 -0.84 -8.22 -4.90
C VAL A 239 -1.68 -7.33 -5.83
N GLY A 240 -2.68 -7.91 -6.49
CA GLY A 240 -3.54 -7.18 -7.41
C GLY A 240 -4.80 -6.62 -6.77
N PRO A 241 -5.48 -5.70 -7.45
CA PRO A 241 -6.83 -5.27 -7.12
C PRO A 241 -7.83 -6.43 -6.89
N VAL A 242 -7.73 -7.54 -7.62
CA VAL A 242 -8.62 -8.70 -7.41
C VAL A 242 -8.52 -9.21 -5.97
N GLU A 243 -7.31 -9.35 -5.44
CA GLU A 243 -7.08 -9.75 -4.05
C GLU A 243 -7.41 -8.60 -3.08
N THR A 244 -7.10 -7.35 -3.43
CA THR A 244 -7.47 -6.17 -2.62
C THR A 244 -8.97 -6.10 -2.34
N TRP A 245 -9.82 -6.34 -3.34
CA TRP A 245 -11.29 -6.30 -3.16
C TRP A 245 -11.87 -7.51 -2.42
N LYS A 246 -11.06 -8.55 -2.14
CA LYS A 246 -11.45 -9.64 -1.23
C LYS A 246 -11.24 -9.26 0.25
N ALA A 247 -10.48 -8.20 0.53
CA ALA A 247 -10.28 -7.73 1.89
C ALA A 247 -11.53 -7.01 2.41
N ASP A 248 -11.91 -7.23 3.68
CA ASP A 248 -13.09 -6.51 4.21
C ASP A 248 -12.86 -5.00 4.34
N CYS A 249 -11.60 -4.59 4.53
CA CYS A 249 -11.19 -3.21 4.72
C CYS A 249 -9.81 -2.97 4.12
N VAL A 250 -9.61 -1.79 3.54
CA VAL A 250 -8.27 -1.29 3.16
C VAL A 250 -7.90 -0.12 4.06
N SER A 251 -6.75 -0.18 4.72
CA SER A 251 -6.29 0.83 5.67
C SER A 251 -4.92 1.37 5.24
N ILE A 252 -4.89 2.64 4.84
CA ILE A 252 -3.71 3.30 4.30
C ILE A 252 -3.12 4.26 5.34
N TRP A 253 -1.83 4.13 5.59
CA TRP A 253 -1.11 4.84 6.64
C TRP A 253 -0.07 5.80 6.04
N HIS A 254 -0.17 7.07 6.43
CA HIS A 254 0.67 8.16 5.93
C HIS A 254 1.50 8.78 7.07
N PRO A 255 2.74 8.30 7.29
CA PRO A 255 3.65 8.89 8.28
C PRO A 255 4.33 10.18 7.79
N GLY A 256 4.15 10.54 6.51
CA GLY A 256 4.61 11.81 5.92
C GLY A 256 5.99 11.79 5.25
N HIS A 257 6.69 10.64 5.21
CA HIS A 257 8.00 10.52 4.56
C HIS A 257 8.04 9.58 3.35
N HIS A 258 7.03 8.71 3.15
CA HIS A 258 6.90 7.84 1.97
C HIS A 258 6.21 8.51 0.79
N ASP A 259 5.34 9.47 1.08
CA ASP A 259 4.62 10.30 0.11
C ASP A 259 4.95 11.79 0.35
N ASN A 260 4.34 12.67 -0.43
CA ASN A 260 4.50 14.12 -0.35
C ASN A 260 3.19 14.84 0.03
N PRO A 261 3.25 16.10 0.49
CA PRO A 261 2.07 16.87 0.92
C PRO A 261 0.94 16.91 -0.11
N PHE A 262 1.27 17.07 -1.39
CA PHE A 262 0.28 17.12 -2.46
C PHE A 262 -0.42 15.78 -2.68
N GLY A 263 0.33 14.68 -2.64
CA GLY A 263 -0.17 13.34 -2.89
C GLY A 263 -1.19 12.86 -1.88
N MET A 264 -0.91 13.09 -0.60
CA MET A 264 -1.82 12.77 0.51
C MET A 264 -3.19 13.43 0.34
N ARG A 265 -3.20 14.69 -0.13
CA ARG A 265 -4.42 15.45 -0.40
C ARG A 265 -5.14 14.96 -1.64
N LEU A 266 -4.39 14.67 -2.70
CA LEU A 266 -4.94 14.24 -3.98
C LEU A 266 -5.72 12.94 -3.86
N SER A 267 -5.13 11.88 -3.31
CA SER A 267 -5.82 10.59 -3.21
C SER A 267 -6.98 10.65 -2.22
N ALA A 268 -6.83 11.32 -1.07
CA ALA A 268 -7.93 11.52 -0.13
C ALA A 268 -9.11 12.26 -0.79
N LEU A 269 -8.84 13.34 -1.55
CA LEU A 269 -9.87 14.08 -2.27
C LEU A 269 -10.57 13.20 -3.30
N MET A 270 -9.80 12.47 -4.13
CA MET A 270 -10.36 11.63 -5.19
C MET A 270 -11.23 10.50 -4.61
N ILE A 271 -10.81 9.87 -3.52
CA ILE A 271 -11.61 8.82 -2.84
C ILE A 271 -12.89 9.42 -2.24
N ALA A 272 -12.77 10.56 -1.57
CA ALA A 272 -13.92 11.25 -0.97
C ALA A 272 -14.96 11.71 -2.00
N LYS A 273 -14.50 12.21 -3.14
CA LYS A 273 -15.35 12.67 -4.25
C LYS A 273 -15.76 11.57 -5.22
N GLN A 274 -15.35 10.32 -4.96
CA GLN A 274 -15.62 9.17 -5.82
C GLN A 274 -15.16 9.38 -7.27
N ILE A 275 -13.89 9.75 -7.43
CA ILE A 275 -13.22 9.99 -8.71
C ILE A 275 -12.14 8.91 -8.92
N PRO A 276 -12.51 7.66 -9.25
CA PRO A 276 -11.54 6.63 -9.56
C PRO A 276 -10.88 6.89 -10.92
N ASP A 277 -9.54 6.87 -10.97
CA ASP A 277 -8.74 7.05 -12.18
C ASP A 277 -7.45 6.21 -12.06
N SER A 278 -7.19 5.33 -13.02
CA SER A 278 -6.02 4.43 -12.99
C SER A 278 -4.68 5.14 -13.22
N SER A 279 -4.67 6.42 -13.61
CA SER A 279 -3.46 7.27 -13.52
C SER A 279 -3.10 7.61 -12.07
N VAL A 280 -4.01 7.41 -11.11
CA VAL A 280 -3.82 7.55 -9.66
C VAL A 280 -4.40 6.29 -8.99
N PRO A 281 -3.73 5.14 -9.05
CA PRO A 281 -4.31 3.87 -8.63
C PRO A 281 -4.95 3.90 -7.24
N MET A 282 -4.37 4.57 -6.25
CA MET A 282 -4.99 4.71 -4.92
C MET A 282 -6.42 5.27 -4.97
N SER A 283 -6.74 6.14 -5.93
CA SER A 283 -8.09 6.67 -6.12
C SER A 283 -9.13 5.60 -6.45
N LEU A 284 -8.71 4.44 -6.98
CA LEU A 284 -9.60 3.31 -7.27
C LEU A 284 -10.26 2.76 -6.00
N LEU A 285 -9.63 2.95 -4.82
CA LEU A 285 -10.23 2.61 -3.54
C LEU A 285 -11.53 3.40 -3.25
N ALA A 286 -11.85 4.44 -4.03
CA ALA A 286 -13.18 5.05 -4.05
C ALA A 286 -14.32 4.03 -4.19
N ASP A 287 -14.06 2.93 -4.91
CA ASP A 287 -15.00 1.85 -5.22
C ASP A 287 -14.88 0.66 -4.23
N HIS A 288 -14.02 0.74 -3.22
CA HIS A 288 -13.94 -0.25 -2.15
C HIS A 288 -14.98 0.05 -1.06
N PRO A 289 -15.70 -0.95 -0.49
CA PRO A 289 -16.78 -0.70 0.46
C PRO A 289 -16.32 -0.07 1.79
N GLN A 290 -15.07 -0.31 2.19
CA GLN A 290 -14.53 0.14 3.46
C GLN A 290 -13.06 0.56 3.31
N VAL A 291 -12.78 1.85 3.45
CA VAL A 291 -11.43 2.41 3.35
C VAL A 291 -11.15 3.31 4.55
N ARG A 292 -9.92 3.26 5.05
CA ARG A 292 -9.42 4.14 6.12
C ARG A 292 -8.13 4.80 5.67
N PHE A 293 -8.06 6.11 5.78
CA PHE A 293 -6.83 6.87 5.62
C PHE A 293 -6.40 7.43 6.97
N ASN A 294 -5.21 7.07 7.40
CA ASN A 294 -4.64 7.44 8.68
C ASN A 294 -3.43 8.34 8.42
N PHE A 295 -3.43 9.55 8.98
CA PHE A 295 -2.34 10.50 8.79
C PHE A 295 -1.69 10.87 10.12
N TYR A 296 -0.37 10.89 10.14
CA TYR A 296 0.36 11.64 11.15
C TYR A 296 0.27 13.13 10.80
N ARG A 297 -0.35 13.94 11.67
CA ARG A 297 -0.61 15.37 11.42
C ARG A 297 0.67 16.14 11.09
N GLY A 298 1.76 15.88 11.82
CA GLY A 298 3.06 16.52 11.57
C GLY A 298 3.70 16.12 10.24
N GLY A 299 3.26 15.01 9.64
CA GLY A 299 3.75 14.49 8.37
C GLY A 299 3.02 15.05 7.14
N ILE A 300 1.86 15.71 7.31
CA ILE A 300 1.02 16.17 6.19
C ILE A 300 1.69 17.28 5.36
N GLY A 301 2.48 18.14 6.01
CA GLY A 301 3.13 19.30 5.39
C GLY A 301 2.17 20.31 4.74
N SER A 302 2.71 21.23 3.95
CA SER A 302 1.97 22.23 3.15
C SER A 302 2.28 22.10 1.66
N VAL A 303 1.35 22.55 0.82
CA VAL A 303 1.56 22.65 -0.63
C VAL A 303 1.86 24.11 -0.96
N GLU A 304 3.06 24.55 -0.61
CA GLU A 304 3.51 25.93 -0.78
C GLU A 304 4.78 25.96 -1.63
N THR A 305 4.95 27.03 -2.41
CA THR A 305 6.17 27.23 -3.20
C THR A 305 7.16 28.03 -2.36
N GLU A 306 8.22 27.36 -1.91
CA GLU A 306 9.34 27.98 -1.20
C GLU A 306 10.61 27.83 -2.05
N MET A 307 11.33 28.93 -2.29
CA MET A 307 12.66 28.88 -2.89
C MET A 307 13.70 28.88 -1.76
N HIS A 308 14.60 27.90 -1.79
CA HIS A 308 15.70 27.74 -0.83
C HIS A 308 16.93 28.58 -1.24
#